data_AF-A0A934AUF9-F1
#
_entry.id   AF-A0A934AUF9-F1
#
_cell.length_a   1.000
_cell.length_b   1.000
_cell.length_c   1.000
_cell.angle_alpha   90.00
_cell.angle_beta   90.00
_cell.angle_gamma   90.00
#
_symmetry.space_group_name_H-M   'P 1'
#
loop_
_entity.id
_entity.type
_entity.pdbx_description
1 polymer ?
#
loop_
_entity_poly.entity_id
_entity_poly.type
_entity_poly.pdbx_seq_one_letter_code
_entity_poly.pdbx_strand_id
1 'polypeptide(L)'
;MNHKIIAEAYRGGLDDGFVTENEIVSWADSVIACNSSPEYIFIELSLSAGDKEKISELLSQIQGKASPEDSLRIRLGFIATALAKKKQVASRNTIFI
;
A
#
# COMPACT_ATOMS: atom_id res chain seq x y z
N MET A 1 -6.04 -2.15 13.94
CA MET A 1 -5.98 -1.24 12.78
C MET A 1 -6.96 -1.73 11.73
N ASN A 2 -7.62 -0.86 10.97
CA ASN A 2 -8.56 -1.31 9.94
C ASN A 2 -7.82 -1.56 8.62
N HIS A 3 -7.41 -2.80 8.39
CA HIS A 3 -6.61 -3.18 7.23
C HIS A 3 -7.37 -3.05 5.90
N LYS A 4 -8.71 -3.01 5.92
CA LYS A 4 -9.52 -2.84 4.70
C LYS A 4 -9.22 -1.53 3.98
N ILE A 5 -9.20 -0.44 4.72
CA ILE A 5 -9.01 0.91 4.15
C ILE A 5 -7.61 1.01 3.53
N ILE A 6 -6.62 0.46 4.21
CA ILE A 6 -5.23 0.44 3.75
C ILE A 6 -5.10 -0.43 2.48
N ALA A 7 -5.75 -1.61 2.47
CA ALA A 7 -5.74 -2.50 1.33
C ALA A 7 -6.36 -1.87 0.08
N GLU A 8 -7.49 -1.16 0.23
CA GLU A 8 -8.12 -0.45 -0.89
C GLU A 8 -7.23 0.68 -1.44
N ALA A 9 -6.58 1.42 -0.55
CA ALA A 9 -5.64 2.48 -0.95
C ALA A 9 -4.41 1.91 -1.68
N TYR A 10 -3.87 0.80 -1.18
CA TYR A 10 -2.77 0.11 -1.85
C TYR A 10 -3.17 -0.45 -3.21
N ARG A 11 -4.36 -1.04 -3.33
CA ARG A 11 -4.85 -1.56 -4.61
C ARG A 11 -4.98 -0.44 -5.64
N GLY A 12 -5.65 0.66 -5.29
CA GLY A 12 -5.75 1.81 -6.17
C GLY A 12 -4.39 2.44 -6.49
N GLY A 13 -3.50 2.54 -5.51
CA GLY A 13 -2.14 3.06 -5.71
C GLY A 13 -1.28 2.18 -6.62
N LEU A 14 -1.45 0.86 -6.55
CA LEU A 14 -0.77 -0.12 -7.41
C LEU A 14 -1.30 -0.06 -8.86
N ASP A 15 -2.61 0.11 -9.02
CA ASP A 15 -3.25 0.28 -10.32
C ASP A 15 -2.80 1.58 -11.00
N ASP A 16 -2.72 2.68 -10.25
CA ASP A 16 -2.31 4.00 -10.72
C ASP A 16 -0.78 4.17 -10.85
N GLY A 17 0.03 3.21 -10.36
CA GLY A 17 1.50 3.25 -10.40
C GLY A 17 2.14 4.19 -9.36
N PHE A 18 1.41 4.54 -8.30
CA PHE A 18 1.92 5.33 -7.17
C PHE A 18 2.55 4.50 -6.06
N VAL A 19 2.23 3.20 -6.01
CA VAL A 19 2.72 2.25 -5.02
C VAL A 19 3.32 1.06 -5.75
N THR A 20 4.44 0.56 -5.23
CA THR A 20 5.11 -0.65 -5.75
C THR A 20 4.65 -1.92 -5.02
N GLU A 21 4.79 -3.07 -5.67
CA GLU A 21 4.55 -4.38 -5.07
C GLU A 21 5.37 -4.55 -3.78
N ASN A 22 6.62 -4.08 -3.79
CA ASN A 22 7.52 -4.16 -2.63
C ASN A 22 7.04 -3.33 -1.44
N GLU A 23 6.42 -2.17 -1.66
CA GLU A 23 5.83 -1.38 -0.56
C GLU A 23 4.65 -2.12 0.08
N ILE A 24 3.86 -2.85 -0.71
CA ILE A 24 2.72 -3.64 -0.22
C ILE A 24 3.22 -4.88 0.53
N VAL A 25 4.21 -5.58 0.01
CA VAL A 25 4.88 -6.71 0.68
C VAL A 25 5.47 -6.26 2.02
N SER A 26 6.21 -5.15 2.04
CA SER A 26 6.78 -4.59 3.27
C SER A 26 5.71 -4.22 4.30
N TRP A 27 4.56 -3.72 3.85
CA TRP A 27 3.42 -3.51 4.72
C TRP A 27 2.88 -4.82 5.28
N ALA A 28 2.67 -5.85 4.45
CA ALA A 28 2.20 -7.15 4.90
C ALA A 28 3.16 -7.78 5.94
N ASP A 29 4.47 -7.71 5.71
CA ASP A 29 5.50 -8.15 6.66
C ASP A 29 5.40 -7.42 8.01
N SER A 30 5.15 -6.11 7.98
CA SER A 30 4.95 -5.33 9.20
C SER A 30 3.70 -5.76 9.97
N VAL A 31 2.63 -6.13 9.27
CA VAL A 31 1.40 -6.64 9.90
C VAL A 31 1.66 -7.99 10.55
N ILE A 32 2.37 -8.90 9.85
CA ILE A 32 2.76 -10.21 10.38
C ILE A 32 3.61 -10.05 11.63
N ALA A 33 4.64 -9.19 11.59
CA ALA A 33 5.55 -8.98 12.72
C ALA A 33 4.84 -8.41 13.97
N CYS A 34 3.78 -7.62 13.77
CA CYS A 34 3.03 -7.00 14.87
C CYS A 34 1.90 -7.88 15.43
N ASN A 35 1.62 -9.05 14.85
CA ASN A 35 0.49 -9.89 15.23
C ASN A 35 0.97 -11.29 15.59
N SER A 36 0.67 -11.76 16.80
CA SER A 36 1.04 -13.12 17.24
C SER A 36 0.29 -14.23 16.51
N SER A 37 -0.82 -13.89 15.85
CA SER A 37 -1.61 -14.79 15.01
C SER A 37 -2.12 -14.00 13.79
N PRO A 38 -1.25 -13.75 12.79
CA PRO A 38 -1.63 -12.97 11.62
C PRO A 38 -2.63 -13.75 10.76
N GLU A 39 -3.55 -13.03 10.13
CA GLU A 39 -4.46 -13.64 9.16
C GLU A 39 -3.65 -14.15 7.95
N TYR A 40 -4.03 -15.33 7.45
CA TYR A 40 -3.33 -16.02 6.37
C TYR A 40 -3.15 -15.17 5.11
N ILE A 41 -4.10 -14.28 4.82
CA ILE A 41 -4.05 -13.35 3.69
C ILE A 41 -2.82 -12.43 3.70
N PHE A 42 -2.32 -12.03 4.88
CA PHE A 42 -1.12 -11.21 4.98
C PHE A 42 0.15 -12.03 4.69
N ILE A 43 0.16 -13.32 5.05
CA ILE A 43 1.23 -14.25 4.70
C ILE A 43 1.28 -14.42 3.17
N GLU A 44 0.13 -14.61 2.53
CA GLU A 44 0.07 -14.72 1.07
C GLU A 44 0.51 -13.44 0.36
N LEU A 45 0.13 -12.26 0.89
CA LEU A 45 0.59 -10.97 0.36
C LEU A 45 2.11 -10.84 0.45
N SER A 46 2.71 -11.20 1.59
CA SER A 46 4.17 -11.17 1.80
C SER A 46 4.92 -12.05 0.76
N LEU A 47 4.34 -13.19 0.40
CA LEU A 47 4.92 -14.14 -0.54
C LEU A 47 4.64 -13.85 -2.02
N SER A 48 3.91 -12.78 -2.34
CA SER A 48 3.46 -12.50 -3.72
C SER A 48 4.29 -11.42 -4.43
N ALA A 49 5.53 -11.20 -3.97
CA ALA A 49 6.45 -10.25 -4.60
C ALA A 49 6.63 -10.54 -6.10
N GLY A 50 6.45 -9.51 -6.93
CA GLY A 50 6.58 -9.61 -8.38
C GLY A 50 5.31 -10.09 -9.12
N ASP A 51 4.23 -10.38 -8.41
CA ASP A 51 2.94 -10.78 -8.99
C ASP A 51 1.85 -9.73 -8.69
N LYS A 52 1.79 -8.71 -9.55
CA LYS A 52 0.84 -7.57 -9.41
C LYS A 52 -0.61 -8.02 -9.39
N GLU A 53 -0.99 -8.97 -10.25
CA GLU A 53 -2.37 -9.43 -10.38
C GLU A 53 -2.82 -10.14 -9.10
N LYS A 54 -2.00 -11.07 -8.60
CA LYS A 54 -2.25 -11.77 -7.34
C LYS A 54 -2.31 -10.80 -6.15
N ILE A 55 -1.41 -9.82 -6.09
CA ILE A 55 -1.46 -8.79 -5.04
C ILE A 55 -2.80 -8.03 -5.09
N SER A 56 -3.23 -7.59 -6.27
CA SER A 56 -4.51 -6.85 -6.43
C SER A 56 -5.71 -7.69 -6.00
N GLU A 57 -5.71 -8.98 -6.35
CA GLU A 57 -6.72 -9.93 -5.92
C GLU A 57 -6.76 -10.07 -4.40
N LEU A 58 -5.62 -10.36 -3.76
CA LEU A 58 -5.51 -10.53 -2.31
C LEU A 58 -5.94 -9.26 -1.56
N LEU A 59 -5.55 -8.08 -2.01
CA LEU A 59 -5.98 -6.82 -1.39
C LEU A 59 -7.51 -6.63 -1.43
N SER A 60 -8.17 -7.13 -2.47
CA SER A 60 -9.64 -7.06 -2.58
C SER A 60 -10.36 -7.96 -1.55
N GLN A 61 -9.73 -9.06 -1.17
CA GLN A 61 -10.28 -10.08 -0.27
C GLN A 61 -10.13 -9.73 1.22
N ILE A 62 -9.26 -8.78 1.57
CA ILE A 62 -9.12 -8.30 2.96
C ILE A 62 -10.48 -7.79 3.45
N GLN A 63 -10.89 -8.31 4.61
CA GLN A 63 -12.19 -8.03 5.24
C GLN A 63 -12.11 -6.80 6.15
N GLY A 64 -13.26 -6.15 6.35
CA GLY A 64 -13.40 -5.01 7.26
C GLY A 64 -14.43 -4.01 6.77
N LYS A 65 -14.75 -3.02 7.61
CA LYS A 65 -15.67 -1.93 7.25
C LYS A 65 -14.87 -0.70 6.88
N ALA A 66 -14.82 -0.34 5.61
CA ALA A 66 -14.33 0.96 5.18
C ALA A 66 -15.53 1.87 4.89
N SER A 67 -15.60 3.04 5.52
CA SER A 67 -16.51 4.07 5.02
C SER A 67 -15.92 4.62 3.72
N PRO A 68 -16.75 5.02 2.73
CA PRO A 68 -16.24 5.65 1.52
C PRO A 68 -15.36 6.88 1.80
N GLU A 69 -15.66 7.62 2.87
CA GLU A 69 -14.91 8.79 3.31
C GLU A 69 -13.51 8.44 3.80
N ASP A 70 -13.37 7.36 4.58
CA ASP A 70 -12.06 6.91 5.07
C ASP A 70 -11.17 6.42 3.93
N SER A 71 -11.74 5.66 2.98
CA SER A 71 -11.03 5.20 1.79
C SER A 71 -10.53 6.37 0.94
N LEU A 72 -11.35 7.41 0.75
CA LEU A 72 -10.95 8.64 0.05
C LEU A 72 -9.84 9.38 0.80
N ARG A 73 -9.96 9.57 2.12
CA ARG A 73 -8.94 10.26 2.93
C ARG A 73 -7.60 9.56 2.88
N ILE A 74 -7.57 8.23 3.04
CA ILE A 74 -6.32 7.47 2.98
C ILE A 74 -5.73 7.54 1.56
N ARG A 75 -6.53 7.37 0.51
CA ARG A 75 -6.04 7.47 -0.88
C ARG A 75 -5.44 8.85 -1.18
N LEU A 76 -6.11 9.93 -0.77
CA LEU A 76 -5.59 11.30 -0.89
C LEU A 76 -4.29 11.49 -0.09
N GLY A 77 -4.20 10.92 1.11
CA GLY A 77 -2.98 10.93 1.92
C GLY A 77 -1.80 10.22 1.23
N PHE A 78 -2.03 9.06 0.62
CA PHE A 78 -1.02 8.35 -0.18
C PHE A 78 -0.58 9.17 -1.39
N ILE A 79 -1.52 9.72 -2.17
CA ILE A 79 -1.20 10.57 -3.34
C ILE A 79 -0.37 11.78 -2.92
N ALA A 80 -0.78 12.49 -1.86
CA ALA A 80 -0.05 13.65 -1.34
C ALA A 80 1.37 13.26 -0.92
N THR A 81 1.54 12.12 -0.24
CA THR A 81 2.84 11.60 0.19
C THR A 81 3.72 11.23 -1.00
N ALA A 82 3.17 10.55 -2.02
CA ALA A 82 3.89 10.20 -3.24
C ALA A 82 4.36 11.44 -4.01
N LEU A 83 3.49 12.45 -4.15
CA LEU A 83 3.83 13.73 -4.78
C LEU A 83 4.92 14.49 -4.00
N ALA A 84 4.86 14.47 -2.65
CA ALA A 84 5.88 15.08 -1.81
C ALA A 84 7.25 14.38 -1.97
N LYS A 85 7.28 13.04 -2.02
CA LYS A 85 8.50 12.26 -2.31
C LYS A 85 9.10 12.64 -3.67
N LYS A 86 8.28 12.74 -4.73
CA LYS A 86 8.74 13.17 -6.07
C LYS A 86 9.34 14.58 -6.06
N LYS A 87 8.74 15.54 -5.34
CA LYS A 87 9.26 16.91 -5.21
C LYS A 87 10.63 16.95 -4.54
N GLN A 88 10.86 16.12 -3.52
CA GLN A 88 12.15 16.04 -2.81
C GLN A 88 13.27 15.44 -3.68
N VAL A 89 12.95 14.47 -4.52
CA VAL A 89 13.92 13.88 -5.46
C VAL A 89 14.27 14.89 -6.57
N ALA A 90 13.27 15.63 -7.08
CA ALA A 90 13.50 16.66 -8.08
C ALA A 90 14.39 17.81 -7.56
N SER A 91 14.17 18.26 -6.31
CA SER A 91 14.97 19.35 -5.71
C SER A 91 16.40 18.93 -5.36
N ARG A 92 16.66 17.66 -5.06
CA ARG A 92 18.03 17.14 -4.87
C ARG A 92 18.84 17.09 -6.17
N ASN A 93 18.18 16.86 -7.31
CA ASN A 93 18.85 16.81 -8.61
C ASN A 93 19.17 18.19 -9.20
N THR A 94 18.66 19.29 -8.62
CA THR A 94 18.92 20.66 -9.11
C THR A 94 20.12 21.34 -8.45
N ILE A 95 20.75 20.71 -7.44
CA ILE A 95 21.86 21.31 -6.67
C ILE A 95 23.24 20.97 -7.28
N PHE A 96 23.30 20.14 -8.33
CA PHE A 96 24.52 19.83 -9.07
C PHE A 96 24.47 20.40 -10.49
N ILE A 97 24.52 21.73 -10.62
CA ILE A 97 24.94 22.42 -11.86
C ILE A 97 25.78 23.62 -11.47
#